data_AF-A0A376FJQ3-F1
#
_entry.id   AF-A0A376FJQ3-F1
#
_cell.length_a   1.000
_cell.length_b   1.000
_cell.length_c   1.000
_cell.angle_alpha   90.00
_cell.angle_beta   90.00
_cell.angle_gamma   90.00
#
_symmetry.space_group_name_H-M   'P 1'
#
loop_
_entity.id
_entity.type
_entity.pdbx_description
1 polymer ?
#
loop_
_entity_poly.entity_id
_entity_poly.type
_entity_poly.pdbx_seq_one_letter_code
_entity_poly.pdbx_strand_id
1 'polypeptide(L)' 'MASQQSLKGATVIVDPDAEPLHGKIVVARIDGTNEATVKKLVIDGPQKFLVPLNPRYPNIPINGNCLIIGVVKGVQYEL' A
#
# COMPACT_ATOMS: atom_id res chain seq x y z
N MET A 1 12.07 14.31 -11.20
CA MET A 1 12.24 14.05 -9.76
C MET A 1 10.88 13.65 -9.22
N ALA A 2 10.65 12.38 -8.91
CA ALA A 2 9.36 11.94 -8.39
C ALA A 2 9.18 12.55 -6.99
N SER A 3 8.15 13.37 -6.83
CA SER A 3 7.77 13.96 -5.56
C SER A 3 7.58 12.84 -4.53
N GLN A 4 8.40 12.87 -3.48
CA GLN A 4 8.29 11.96 -2.35
C GLN A 4 6.99 12.27 -1.61
N GLN A 5 5.94 11.48 -1.83
CA GLN A 5 4.69 11.65 -1.08
C GLN A 5 4.85 10.99 0.30
N SER A 6 5.39 11.76 1.26
CA SER A 6 5.43 11.35 2.66
C SER A 6 4.02 11.43 3.24
N LEU A 7 3.48 10.29 3.68
CA LEU A 7 2.20 10.20 4.38
C LEU A 7 2.35 10.38 5.90
N LYS A 8 3.53 10.82 6.37
CA LYS A 8 3.76 11.04 7.79
C LYS A 8 2.82 12.12 8.31
N GLY A 9 2.07 11.81 9.37
CA GLY A 9 1.07 12.71 9.96
C GLY A 9 -0.23 12.82 9.17
N ALA A 10 -0.44 11.98 8.14
CA ALA A 10 -1.67 11.97 7.38
C ALA A 10 -2.65 10.89 7.88
N THR A 11 -3.94 11.18 7.79
CA THR A 11 -5.03 10.20 7.89
C THR A 11 -5.34 9.62 6.52
N VAL A 12 -5.41 8.29 6.43
CA VAL A 12 -5.70 7.58 5.18
C VAL A 12 -7.12 7.03 5.23
N ILE A 13 -7.93 7.38 4.22
CA ILE A 13 -9.30 6.87 4.08
C ILE A 13 -9.24 5.59 3.25
N VAL A 14 -9.75 4.50 3.80
CA VAL A 14 -9.68 3.16 3.22
C VAL A 14 -11.09 2.61 3.02
N ASP A 15 -11.30 2.01 1.85
CA ASP A 15 -12.50 1.24 1.52
C ASP A 15 -12.13 -0.26 1.56
N PRO A 16 -12.63 -1.03 2.55
CA PRO A 16 -12.31 -2.44 2.70
C PRO A 16 -13.00 -3.34 1.67
N ASP A 17 -14.12 -2.88 1.08
CA ASP A 17 -14.92 -3.66 0.14
C ASP A 17 -14.48 -3.43 -1.32
N ALA A 18 -13.68 -2.39 -1.56
CA ALA A 18 -13.11 -2.13 -2.87
C ALA A 18 -12.09 -3.20 -3.30
N GLU A 19 -12.23 -3.66 -4.54
CA GLU A 19 -11.30 -4.62 -5.13
C GLU A 19 -9.89 -4.03 -5.32
N PRO A 20 -8.84 -4.69 -4.79
CA PRO A 20 -7.45 -4.23 -4.93
C PRO A 20 -6.89 -4.61 -6.31
N LEU A 21 -7.04 -3.69 -7.26
CA LEU A 21 -6.56 -3.85 -8.63
C LEU A 21 -5.12 -3.36 -8.83
N HIS A 22 -4.49 -3.80 -9.93
CA HIS A 22 -3.18 -3.30 -10.35
C HIS A 22 -3.12 -1.77 -10.32
N GLY A 23 -2.06 -1.23 -9.72
CA GLY A 23 -1.78 0.19 -9.65
C GLY A 23 -2.48 0.94 -8.52
N LYS A 24 -3.44 0.31 -7.81
CA LYS A 24 -4.10 0.93 -6.65
C LYS A 24 -3.15 1.04 -5.47
N ILE A 25 -3.36 2.08 -4.66
CA ILE A 25 -2.74 2.21 -3.34
C ILE A 25 -3.61 1.42 -2.36
N VAL A 26 -2.98 0.56 -1.58
CA VAL A 26 -3.65 -0.34 -0.64
C VAL A 26 -3.06 -0.18 0.75
N VAL A 27 -3.87 -0.50 1.75
CA VAL A 27 -3.39 -0.80 3.09
C VAL A 27 -3.22 -2.31 3.19
N ALA A 28 -2.06 -2.77 3.64
CA ALA A 28 -1.77 -4.17 3.85
C ALA A 28 -1.10 -4.39 5.21
N ARG A 29 -1.34 -5.54 5.83
CA ARG A 29 -0.61 -6.01 7.02
C ARG A 29 0.32 -7.14 6.61
N ILE A 30 1.59 -7.05 7.00
CA ILE A 30 2.56 -8.12 6.75
C ILE A 30 2.46 -9.14 7.88
N ASP A 31 2.45 -10.43 7.53
CA ASP A 31 2.33 -11.49 8.53
C ASP A 31 3.53 -11.50 9.49
N GLY A 32 3.28 -11.90 10.74
CA GLY A 32 4.27 -11.83 11.80
C GLY A 32 4.55 -10.42 12.34
N THR A 33 3.89 -9.39 11.79
CA THR A 33 3.91 -8.02 12.32
C THR A 33 2.48 -7.55 12.67
N ASN A 34 2.37 -6.66 13.64
CA ASN A 34 1.13 -5.92 13.92
C ASN A 34 1.05 -4.58 13.15
N GLU A 35 1.92 -4.39 12.15
CA GLU A 35 2.03 -3.12 11.43
C GLU A 35 1.23 -3.15 10.13
N ALA A 36 0.35 -2.16 9.95
CA ALA A 36 -0.26 -1.86 8.68
C ALA A 36 0.65 -0.91 7.87
N THR A 37 0.76 -1.15 6.57
CA THR A 37 1.57 -0.35 5.64
C THR A 37 0.73 0.14 4.47
N VAL A 38 1.08 1.33 3.96
CA VAL A 38 0.50 1.89 2.74
C VAL A 38 1.47 1.68 1.59
N LYS A 39 1.03 0.97 0.55
CA LYS A 39 1.86 0.55 -0.59
C LYS A 39 1.04 0.60 -1.88
N LYS A 40 1.70 0.68 -3.03
CA LYS A 40 1.06 0.47 -4.33
C LYS A 40 1.04 -1.03 -4.63
N LEU A 41 -0.13 -1.58 -4.95
CA LEU A 41 -0.23 -2.93 -5.49
C LEU A 41 0.20 -2.93 -6.94
N VAL A 42 1.20 -3.75 -7.29
CA VAL A 42 1.62 -3.99 -8.66
C VAL A 42 1.40 -5.47 -8.97
N ILE A 43 0.77 -5.72 -10.10
CA ILE A 43 0.54 -7.07 -10.65
C ILE A 43 1.28 -7.11 -11.99
N ASP A 44 2.26 -8.00 -12.12
CA ASP A 44 3.07 -8.17 -13.31
C ASP A 44 3.02 -9.65 -13.74
N GLY A 45 2.15 -9.94 -14.71
CA GLY A 45 1.78 -11.30 -15.07
C GLY A 45 1.29 -12.10 -13.85
N PRO A 46 1.93 -13.23 -13.50
CA PRO A 46 1.55 -14.05 -12.35
C PRO A 46 2.04 -13.48 -11.01
N GLN A 47 2.94 -12.49 -11.03
CA GLN A 47 3.58 -11.97 -9.84
C GLN A 47 2.82 -10.77 -9.29
N LYS A 48 2.80 -10.63 -7.96
CA LYS A 48 2.20 -9.51 -7.25
C LYS A 48 3.19 -8.92 -6.26
N PHE A 49 3.17 -7.61 -6.10
CA PHE A 49 4.10 -6.86 -5.26
C PHE A 49 3.40 -5.72 -4.53
N LEU A 50 3.86 -5.45 -3.30
CA LEU A 50 3.65 -4.19 -2.61
C LEU A 50 4.87 -3.29 -2.88
N VAL A 51 4.67 -2.28 -3.73
CA VAL A 51 5.70 -1.29 -4.10
C VAL A 51 5.60 -0.09 -3.15
N PRO A 52 6.71 0.35 -2.54
CA PRO A 52 6.70 1.49 -1.65
C PRO A 52 6.46 2.81 -2.39
N LEU A 53 5.75 3.72 -1.73
CA LEU A 53 5.55 5.08 -2.25
C LEU A 53 6.84 5.90 -2.23
N ASN A 54 7.82 5.50 -1.42
CA ASN A 54 9.19 5.99 -1.46
C ASN A 54 10.09 4.93 -2.16
N PRO A 55 10.59 5.20 -3.38
CA PRO A 55 11.39 4.24 -4.15
C PRO A 55 12.71 3.80 -3.51
N ARG A 56 13.14 4.45 -2.40
CA ARG A 56 14.34 4.05 -1.66
C ARG A 56 14.18 2.75 -0.87
N TYR A 57 12.95 2.29 -0.67
CA TYR A 57 12.67 1.03 0.01
C TYR A 57 12.45 -0.09 -1.02
N PRO A 58 12.76 -1.35 -0.67
CA PRO A 58 12.54 -2.47 -1.57
C PRO A 58 11.05 -2.80 -1.75
N ASN A 59 10.72 -3.39 -2.89
CA ASN A 59 9.41 -4.00 -3.13
C ASN A 59 9.27 -5.25 -2.27
N ILE A 60 8.05 -5.52 -1.82
CA ILE A 60 7.73 -6.75 -1.08
C ILE A 60 6.91 -7.66 -2.01
N PRO A 61 7.38 -8.87 -2.36
CA PRO A 61 6.57 -9.82 -3.12
C PRO A 61 5.38 -10.30 -2.28
N ILE A 62 4.23 -10.47 -2.91
CA ILE A 62 3.02 -11.03 -2.30
C ILE A 62 2.98 -12.51 -2.65
N ASN A 63 3.31 -13.35 -1.68
CA ASN A 63 3.36 -14.81 -1.83
C ASN A 63 2.64 -15.53 -0.67
N GLY A 64 1.57 -14.92 -0.16
CA GLY A 64 0.83 -15.40 1.02
C GLY A 64 1.39 -14.92 2.35
N ASN A 65 2.26 -13.90 2.33
CA ASN A 65 2.92 -13.28 3.47
C ASN A 65 2.27 -11.96 3.95
N CYS A 66 1.10 -11.62 3.40
CA CYS A 66 0.39 -10.41 3.80
C CYS A 66 -1.11 -10.53 3.54
N LEU A 67 -1.86 -9.72 4.29
CA LEU A 67 -3.28 -9.47 4.07
C LEU A 67 -3.47 -8.06 3.51
N ILE A 68 -4.13 -7.94 2.36
CA ILE A 68 -4.63 -6.64 1.89
C ILE A 68 -5.90 -6.32 2.69
N ILE A 69 -5.90 -5.18 3.38
CA ILE A 69 -6.99 -4.73 4.25
C ILE A 69 -8.03 -3.95 3.43
N GLY A 70 -7.59 -3.16 2.45
CA GLY A 70 -8.49 -2.38 1.60
C GLY A 70 -7.76 -1.42 0.67
N VAL A 71 -8.52 -0.71 -0.16
CA VAL A 71 -8.02 0.26 -1.14
C VAL A 71 -8.11 1.67 -0.58
N VAL A 72 -7.03 2.43 -0.72
CA VAL A 72 -7.00 3.84 -0.33
C VAL A 72 -7.86 4.67 -1.29
N LYS A 73 -8.77 5.48 -0.73
CA LYS A 73 -9.64 6.40 -1.46
C LYS A 73 -9.27 7.86 -1.26
N GLY A 74 -8.55 8.18 -0.19
CA GLY A 74 -8.17 9.54 0.12
C GLY A 74 -7.07 9.63 1.16
N VAL A 75 -6.45 10.81 1.24
CA VAL A 75 -5.46 11.19 2.24
C VAL A 75 -5.84 12.57 2.75
N GLN A 76 -5.87 12.73 4.06
CA GLN A 76 -6.16 14.00 4.74
C GLN A 76 -5.00 14.36 5.65
N TYR A 77 -4.65 15.64 5.69
CA TYR A 77 -3.61 16.17 6.58
C TYR A 77 -4.29 17.09 7.60
N GLU A 78 -4.00 16.88 8.87
CA GLU A 78 -4.36 17.85 9.90
C GLU A 78 -3.43 19.06 9.77
N LEU A 79 -4.01 20.26 9.82
CA LEU A 79 -3.33 21.55 9.65
C LEU A 79 -2.86 22.10 10.99
#